data_AF-A0A2P8H2H2-F1
#
_entry.id   AF-A0A2P8H2H2-F1
#
_cell.length_a   1.000
_cell.length_b   1.000
_cell.length_c   1.000
_cell.angle_alpha   90.00
_cell.angle_beta   90.00
_cell.angle_gamma   90.00
#
_symmetry.space_group_name_H-M   'P 1'
#
loop_
_entity.id
_entity.type
_entity.pdbx_description
1 polymer ?
#
loop_
_entity_poly.entity_id
_entity_poly.type
_entity_poly.pdbx_seq_one_letter_code
_entity_poly.pdbx_strand_id
1 'polypeptide(L)'
;MLDKLKKLIAYYEEVLELPHRTEIARELRAEDDLFLLMLYSEMLGIPNPAYYYTLELYPYMIEEFHDWHLRMGMEKSPLSGIRCC
;
A
#
# COMPACT_ATOMS: atom_id res chain seq x y z
N MET A 1 1.66 -41.36 -3.54
CA MET A 1 0.45 -41.14 -4.36
C MET A 1 -0.24 -39.83 -3.97
N LEU A 2 -0.49 -39.61 -2.67
CA LEU A 2 -0.99 -38.34 -2.13
C LEU A 2 -0.17 -37.10 -2.52
N ASP A 3 1.16 -37.15 -2.51
CA ASP A 3 1.99 -35.99 -2.89
C ASP A 3 1.85 -35.57 -4.34
N LYS A 4 1.61 -36.53 -5.25
CA LYS A 4 1.36 -36.21 -6.67
C LYS A 4 -0.01 -35.54 -6.84
N LEU A 5 -1.00 -35.97 -6.07
CA LEU A 5 -2.33 -35.36 -6.06
C LEU A 5 -2.28 -33.92 -5.52
N LYS A 6 -1.57 -33.70 -4.40
CA LYS A 6 -1.35 -32.36 -3.83
C LYS A 6 -0.66 -31.41 -4.81
N LYS A 7 0.38 -31.88 -5.49
CA LYS A 7 1.05 -31.09 -6.54
C LYS A 7 0.12 -30.76 -7.71
N LEU A 8 -0.76 -31.68 -8.10
CA LEU A 8 -1.71 -31.45 -9.18
C LEU A 8 -2.75 -30.38 -8.81
N ILE A 9 -3.24 -30.41 -7.56
CA ILE A 9 -4.19 -29.43 -7.04
C ILE A 9 -3.53 -28.04 -6.96
N ALA A 10 -2.33 -27.95 -6.40
CA ALA A 10 -1.61 -26.68 -6.30
C ALA A 10 -1.32 -26.06 -7.68
N TYR A 11 -0.96 -26.89 -8.66
CA TYR A 11 -0.77 -26.42 -10.04
C TYR A 11 -2.08 -25.92 -10.67
N TYR A 12 -3.20 -26.60 -10.41
CA TYR A 12 -4.50 -26.18 -10.90
C TYR A 12 -4.96 -24.85 -10.27
N GLU A 13 -4.75 -24.67 -8.97
CA GLU A 13 -4.99 -23.40 -8.27
C GLU A 13 -4.12 -22.28 -8.87
N GLU A 14 -2.82 -22.54 -9.09
CA GLU A 14 -1.91 -21.54 -9.66
C GLU A 14 -2.32 -21.11 -11.08
N VAL A 15 -2.80 -22.04 -11.91
CA VAL A 15 -3.32 -21.74 -13.26
C VAL A 15 -4.59 -20.89 -13.20
N LEU A 16 -5.46 -21.10 -12.21
CA LEU A 16 -6.67 -20.31 -12.02
C LEU A 16 -6.38 -18.90 -11.47
N GLU A 17 -5.36 -18.76 -10.61
CA GLU A 17 -4.98 -17.47 -10.03
C GLU A 17 -4.24 -16.56 -11.03
N LEU A 18 -3.44 -17.15 -11.92
CA LEU A 18 -2.55 -16.45 -12.86
C LEU A 18 -3.18 -15.24 -13.59
N PRO A 19 -4.41 -15.34 -14.16
CA PRO A 19 -5.06 -14.21 -14.83
C PRO A 19 -5.38 -13.04 -13.89
N HIS A 20 -5.70 -13.35 -12.62
CA HIS A 20 -6.16 -12.36 -11.64
C HIS A 20 -5.04 -11.76 -10.80
N ARG A 21 -3.82 -12.32 -10.83
CA ARG A 21 -2.69 -11.81 -10.03
C ARG A 21 -2.39 -10.32 -10.24
N THR A 22 -2.50 -9.84 -11.48
CA THR A 22 -2.24 -8.43 -11.80
C THR A 22 -3.34 -7.52 -11.27
N GLU A 23 -4.59 -7.96 -11.38
CA GLU A 23 -5.76 -7.23 -10.88
C GLU A 23 -5.72 -7.14 -9.36
N ILE A 24 -5.50 -8.27 -8.68
CA ILE A 24 -5.33 -8.34 -7.22
C ILE A 24 -4.19 -7.44 -6.76
N ALA A 25 -3.02 -7.51 -7.41
CA ALA A 25 -1.89 -6.66 -7.04
C ALA A 25 -2.18 -5.16 -7.24
N ARG A 26 -3.03 -4.81 -8.22
CA ARG A 26 -3.46 -3.42 -8.44
C ARG A 26 -4.44 -2.97 -7.36
N GLU A 27 -5.39 -3.82 -6.98
CA GLU A 27 -6.36 -3.50 -5.93
C GLU A 27 -5.68 -3.34 -4.57
N LEU A 28 -4.80 -4.27 -4.18
CA LEU A 28 -4.01 -4.17 -2.95
C LEU A 28 -3.22 -2.86 -2.92
N ARG A 29 -2.58 -2.50 -4.04
CA ARG A 29 -1.84 -1.24 -4.14
C ARG A 29 -2.74 -0.01 -4.01
N ALA A 30 -3.94 -0.05 -4.59
CA ALA A 30 -4.90 1.05 -4.47
C ALA A 30 -5.41 1.20 -3.01
N GLU A 31 -5.57 0.09 -2.30
CA GLU A 31 -5.91 0.09 -0.87
C GLU A 31 -4.78 0.67 -0.02
N ASP A 32 -3.53 0.29 -0.28
CA ASP A 32 -2.34 0.86 0.37
C ASP A 32 -2.22 2.37 0.11
N ASP A 33 -2.42 2.79 -1.15
CA ASP A 33 -2.35 4.20 -1.54
C ASP A 33 -3.46 5.03 -0.87
N LEU A 34 -4.66 4.46 -0.69
CA LEU A 34 -5.77 5.07 0.06
C LEU A 34 -5.46 5.16 1.55
N PHE A 35 -4.87 4.12 2.13
CA PHE A 35 -4.46 4.11 3.53
C PHE A 35 -3.45 5.22 3.81
N LEU A 36 -2.42 5.35 2.98
CA LEU A 36 -1.41 6.40 3.10
C LEU A 36 -2.00 7.79 2.85
N LEU A 37 -2.93 7.94 1.90
CA LEU A 37 -3.66 9.19 1.71
C LEU A 37 -4.41 9.60 2.98
N MET A 38 -5.15 8.68 3.60
CA MET A 38 -5.84 8.96 4.86
C MET A 38 -4.86 9.30 5.98
N LEU A 39 -3.76 8.55 6.06
CA LEU A 39 -2.75 8.75 7.08
C LEU A 39 -2.15 10.15 6.99
N TYR A 40 -1.80 10.63 5.80
CA TYR A 40 -1.11 11.92 5.58
C TYR A 40 -2.01 13.06 5.07
N SER A 41 -3.33 12.88 5.09
CA SER A 41 -4.29 13.85 4.54
C SER A 41 -4.18 15.25 5.17
N GLU A 42 -3.92 15.32 6.48
CA GLU A 42 -3.76 16.60 7.18
C GLU A 42 -2.58 17.42 6.64
N MET A 43 -1.50 16.75 6.24
CA MET A 43 -0.35 17.43 5.64
C MET A 43 -0.64 17.96 4.24
N LEU A 44 -1.60 17.35 3.55
CA LEU A 44 -2.14 17.84 2.29
C LEU A 44 -3.20 18.95 2.50
N GLY A 45 -3.53 19.30 3.75
CA GLY A 45 -4.59 20.24 4.09
C GLY A 45 -6.00 19.67 3.98
N ILE A 46 -6.13 18.33 3.93
CA ILE A 46 -7.41 17.63 3.90
C ILE A 46 -7.75 17.17 5.33
N PRO A 47 -8.82 17.71 5.93
CA PRO A 47 -9.15 17.40 7.31
C PRO A 47 -9.50 15.92 7.48
N ASN A 48 -8.89 15.24 8.46
CA ASN A 48 -9.15 13.85 8.81
C ASN A 48 -9.45 13.69 10.30
N PRO A 49 -10.68 13.24 10.65
CA PRO A 49 -11.08 13.07 12.04
C PRO A 49 -10.28 12.00 12.80
N ALA A 50 -9.63 11.07 12.10
CA ALA A 50 -8.83 10.00 12.69
C ALA A 50 -7.35 10.35 12.86
N TYR A 51 -6.88 11.49 12.32
CA TYR A 51 -5.46 11.87 12.31
C TYR A 51 -4.80 11.75 13.68
N TYR A 52 -5.46 12.27 14.73
CA TYR A 52 -4.93 12.27 16.09
C TYR A 52 -4.60 10.85 16.59
N TYR A 53 -5.41 9.86 16.21
CA TYR A 53 -5.23 8.47 16.63
C TYR A 53 -4.18 7.73 15.80
N THR A 54 -3.88 8.21 14.60
CA THR A 54 -2.95 7.55 13.68
C THR A 54 -1.56 8.17 13.66
N LEU A 55 -1.33 9.22 14.44
CA LEU A 55 -0.01 9.87 14.61
C LEU A 55 1.11 8.90 15.00
N GLU A 56 0.79 7.91 15.83
CA GLU A 56 1.77 6.92 16.30
C GLU A 56 2.31 6.03 15.16
N LEU A 57 1.57 5.91 14.06
CA LEU A 57 1.95 5.09 12.92
C LEU A 57 2.97 5.78 12.00
N TYR A 58 3.06 7.12 12.05
CA TYR A 58 3.88 7.90 11.12
C TYR A 58 5.36 7.50 11.08
N PRO A 59 6.04 7.25 12.21
CA PRO A 59 7.45 6.87 12.19
C PRO A 59 7.68 5.52 11.51
N TYR A 60 6.70 4.61 11.59
CA TYR A 60 6.80 3.27 11.03
C TYR A 60 6.50 3.24 9.53
N MET A 61 5.75 4.22 9.02
CA MET A 61 5.31 4.30 7.63
C MET A 61 6.15 5.27 6.78
N ILE A 62 7.28 5.75 7.31
CA ILE A 62 8.06 6.83 6.68
C ILE A 62 8.76 6.37 5.39
N GLU A 63 9.14 5.09 5.31
CA GLU A 63 9.76 4.49 4.13
C GLU A 63 8.71 4.28 3.02
N GLU A 64 7.56 3.71 3.38
CA GLU A 64 6.42 3.51 2.48
C GLU A 64 5.87 4.84 1.96
N PHE A 65 5.91 5.87 2.81
CA PHE A 65 5.54 7.22 2.43
C PHE A 65 6.45 7.76 1.31
N HIS A 66 7.76 7.51 1.35
CA HIS A 66 8.70 7.94 0.31
C HIS A 66 8.27 7.41 -1.06
N ASP A 67 8.03 6.11 -1.13
CA ASP A 67 7.62 5.48 -2.39
C ASP A 67 6.22 5.95 -2.83
N TRP A 68 5.32 6.19 -1.88
CA TRP A 68 3.96 6.65 -2.16
C TRP A 68 3.90 8.08 -2.71
N HIS A 69 4.59 9.05 -2.10
CA HIS A 69 4.51 10.43 -2.59
C HIS A 69 5.14 10.57 -3.99
N LEU A 70 6.17 9.77 -4.28
CA LEU A 70 6.75 9.64 -5.62
C LEU A 70 5.75 9.05 -6.62
N ARG A 71 5.04 7.97 -6.25
CA ARG A 71 3.98 7.39 -7.10
C ARG A 71 2.83 8.35 -7.36
N MET A 72 2.47 9.16 -6.35
CA MET A 72 1.46 10.21 -6.47
C MET A 72 1.91 11.39 -7.35
N GLY A 73 3.17 11.39 -7.82
CA GLY A 73 3.71 12.42 -8.70
C GLY A 73 4.02 13.73 -7.97
N MET A 74 4.24 13.69 -6.66
CA MET A 74 4.57 14.87 -5.87
C MET A 74 6.05 15.22 -6.05
N GLU A 75 6.36 16.43 -6.53
CA GLU A 75 7.75 16.87 -6.69
C GLU A 75 8.47 17.05 -5.33
N LYS A 76 7.71 17.38 -4.28
CA LYS A 76 8.21 17.59 -2.93
C LYS A 76 7.30 16.91 -1.92
N SER A 77 7.91 16.38 -0.86
CA SER A 77 7.17 15.83 0.25
C SER A 77 6.29 16.91 0.92
N PRO A 78 5.02 16.59 1.23
CA PRO A 78 4.15 17.47 2.03
C PRO A 78 4.53 17.53 3.52
N LEU A 79 5.47 16.70 3.99
CA LEU A 79 5.91 16.70 5.39
C LEU A 79 6.57 18.05 5.75
N SER A 80 5.99 18.77 6.70
CA SER A 80 6.64 19.95 7.28
C SER A 80 7.54 19.53 8.46
N GLY A 81 8.86 19.60 8.26
CA GLY A 81 9.86 19.37 9.32
C GLY A 81 10.80 18.19 9.07
N ILE A 82 10.35 17.16 8.36
CA ILE A 82 11.21 16.06 7.88
C ILE A 82 11.24 16.11 6.37
N ARG A 83 12.43 16.31 5.80
CA ARG A 83 12.63 16.23 4.36
C ARG A 83 12.72 14.76 3.97
N CYS A 84 11.63 14.24 3.43
CA CYS A 84 11.65 13.04 2.61
C CYS A 84 12.14 13.50 1.22
N CYS A 85 13.43 13.26 0.94
CA CYS A 85 14.29 13.84 -0.11
C CYS A 85 15.02 15.15 0.28
#